data_AF-A0A5B0DB00-F1
#
_entry.id   AF-A0A5B0DB00-F1
#
_cell.length_a   1.000
_cell.length_b   1.000
_cell.length_c   1.000
_cell.angle_alpha   90.00
_cell.angle_beta   90.00
_cell.angle_gamma   90.00
#
_symmetry.space_group_name_H-M   'P 1'
#
loop_
_entity.id
_entity.type
_entity.pdbx_description
1 polymer ?
#
loop_
_entity_poly.entity_id
_entity_poly.type
_entity_poly.pdbx_seq_one_letter_code
_entity_poly.pdbx_strand_id
1 'polypeptide(L)'
;MSKTRQKTAEDISIVLTKISLSILFIASIVLIAIGPWVVSLVIEFPSPFFQGESRYWILLLLGYVLGCLALTCIVHLYWLLSRIGKNQVFIRQNVQYMRYLGWEVGMVALISFFMGLTVYMPMLLVAVSCCILTLIIRVIRNAFGKAIELQEEVDYTI
;
A
#
# COMPACT_ATOMS: atom_id res chain seq x y z
N MET A 1 38.92 -19.02 -4.36
CA MET A 1 38.85 -17.69 -5.01
C MET A 1 37.37 -17.27 -5.11
N SER A 2 36.77 -16.87 -3.98
CA SER A 2 35.38 -16.40 -3.93
C SER A 2 35.35 -14.91 -4.21
N LYS A 3 34.92 -14.52 -5.40
CA LYS A 3 34.67 -13.12 -5.73
C LYS A 3 33.46 -12.68 -4.90
N THR A 4 33.69 -12.07 -3.74
CA THR A 4 32.64 -11.44 -2.93
C THR A 4 32.02 -10.37 -3.81
N ARG A 5 30.84 -10.68 -4.37
CA ARG A 5 30.05 -9.74 -5.17
C ARG A 5 29.71 -8.59 -4.25
N GLN A 6 30.39 -7.46 -4.42
CA GLN A 6 30.13 -6.24 -3.66
C GLN A 6 28.68 -5.86 -3.96
N LYS A 7 27.79 -5.98 -2.97
CA LYS A 7 26.39 -5.56 -3.11
C LYS A 7 26.39 -4.08 -3.44
N THR A 8 25.77 -3.71 -4.55
CA THR A 8 25.58 -2.30 -4.92
C THR A 8 24.62 -1.65 -3.90
N ALA A 9 24.70 -0.33 -3.72
CA ALA A 9 23.77 0.40 -2.83
C ALA A 9 22.29 0.09 -3.15
N GLU A 10 21.97 -0.19 -4.41
CA GLU A 10 20.66 -0.63 -4.89
C GLU A 10 20.24 -2.01 -4.36
N ASP A 11 21.16 -2.98 -4.32
CA ASP A 11 20.85 -4.31 -3.74
C ASP A 11 20.57 -4.20 -2.24
N ILE A 12 21.27 -3.29 -1.56
CA ILE A 12 21.08 -3.04 -0.12
C ILE A 12 19.73 -2.37 0.11
N SER A 13 19.36 -1.36 -0.68
CA SER A 13 18.08 -0.67 -0.54
C SER A 13 16.90 -1.62 -0.79
N ILE A 14 16.99 -2.47 -1.81
CA ILE A 14 15.97 -3.48 -2.11
C ILE A 14 15.81 -4.48 -0.96
N VAL A 15 16.91 -4.97 -0.39
CA VAL A 15 16.86 -5.89 0.75
C VAL A 15 16.27 -5.20 1.98
N LEU A 16 16.68 -3.96 2.26
CA LEU A 16 16.15 -3.18 3.38
C LEU A 16 14.64 -2.95 3.26
N THR A 17 14.16 -2.57 2.07
CA THR A 17 12.73 -2.38 1.83
C THR A 17 11.97 -3.71 1.95
N LYS A 18 12.53 -4.85 1.49
CA LYS A 18 11.90 -6.16 1.70
C LYS A 18 11.77 -6.52 3.19
N ILE A 19 12.81 -6.29 3.98
CA ILE A 19 12.78 -6.52 5.43
C ILE A 19 11.72 -5.64 6.09
N SER A 20 11.68 -4.36 5.74
CA SER A 20 10.65 -3.42 6.21
C SER A 20 9.24 -3.90 5.87
N LEU A 21 9.00 -4.37 4.65
CA LEU A 21 7.71 -4.93 4.24
C LEU A 21 7.33 -6.19 5.03
N SER A 22 8.28 -7.08 5.32
CA SER A 22 8.03 -8.26 6.14
C SER A 22 7.67 -7.88 7.59
N ILE A 23 8.33 -6.88 8.16
CA ILE A 23 8.00 -6.37 9.50
C ILE A 23 6.59 -5.75 9.50
N LEU A 24 6.28 -4.91 8.50
CA LEU A 24 4.96 -4.31 8.34
C LEU A 24 3.87 -5.37 8.18
N PHE A 25 4.13 -6.45 7.45
CA PHE A 25 3.19 -7.56 7.29
C PHE A 25 2.84 -8.23 8.63
N ILE A 26 3.86 -8.54 9.44
CA ILE A 26 3.67 -9.12 10.77
C ILE A 26 2.93 -8.13 11.68
N ALA A 27 3.32 -6.86 11.65
CA ALA A 27 2.67 -5.81 12.42
C ALA A 27 1.19 -5.66 12.04
N SER A 28 0.84 -5.73 10.75
CA SER A 28 -0.55 -5.71 10.28
C SER A 28 -1.35 -6.90 10.78
N ILE A 29 -0.79 -8.12 10.79
CA ILE A 29 -1.47 -9.30 11.34
C ILE A 29 -1.74 -9.14 12.84
N VAL A 30 -0.74 -8.66 13.58
CA VAL A 30 -0.88 -8.41 15.03
C VAL A 30 -1.94 -7.35 15.29
N LEU A 31 -1.96 -6.26 14.51
CA LEU A 31 -2.95 -5.20 14.65
C LEU A 31 -4.37 -5.69 14.35
N ILE A 32 -4.53 -6.56 13.36
CA ILE A 32 -5.81 -7.22 13.05
C ILE A 32 -6.25 -8.10 14.22
N ALA A 33 -5.35 -8.90 14.80
CA ALA A 33 -5.67 -9.77 15.94
C ALA A 33 -6.10 -8.98 17.19
N ILE A 34 -5.49 -7.82 17.43
CA ILE A 34 -5.81 -6.93 18.57
C ILE A 34 -6.91 -5.92 18.18
N GLY A 35 -7.52 -6.03 16.99
CA GLY A 35 -8.51 -5.10 16.44
C GLY A 35 -9.62 -4.67 17.40
N PRO A 36 -10.30 -5.58 18.14
CA PRO A 36 -11.35 -5.22 19.09
C PRO A 36 -10.88 -4.27 20.19
N TRP A 37 -9.65 -4.46 20.68
CA TRP A 37 -9.05 -3.62 21.71
C TRP A 37 -8.66 -2.24 21.16
N VAL A 38 -8.15 -2.20 19.92
CA VAL A 38 -7.86 -0.93 19.22
C VAL A 38 -9.13 -0.11 19.05
N VAL A 39 -10.22 -0.73 18.62
CA VAL A 39 -11.50 -0.05 18.42
C VAL A 39 -12.07 0.47 19.75
N SER A 40 -11.91 -0.28 20.85
CA SER A 40 -12.34 0.22 22.17
C SER A 40 -11.57 1.46 22.63
N LEU A 41 -10.28 1.59 22.30
CA LEU A 41 -9.54 2.83 22.60
C LEU A 41 -10.04 4.01 21.77
N VAL A 42 -10.35 3.77 20.49
CA VAL A 42 -10.84 4.81 19.58
C VAL A 42 -12.25 5.28 19.97
N ILE A 43 -13.07 4.39 20.57
CA ILE A 43 -14.42 4.72 21.02
C ILE A 43 -14.44 5.64 22.26
N GLU A 44 -13.31 5.87 22.93
CA GLU A 44 -13.27 6.88 24.00
C GLU A 44 -13.31 8.30 23.44
N PHE A 45 -12.92 8.49 22.17
CA PHE A 45 -12.96 9.79 21.53
C PHE A 45 -14.39 10.18 21.10
N PRO A 46 -14.80 11.44 21.33
CA PRO A 46 -16.12 11.92 20.94
C PRO A 46 -16.23 11.95 19.41
N SER A 47 -17.34 11.45 18.87
CA SER A 47 -17.64 11.56 17.43
C SER A 47 -18.92 12.35 17.17
N PRO A 48 -18.99 13.09 16.06
CA PRO A 48 -20.09 14.00 15.77
C PRO A 48 -21.41 13.34 15.33
N PHE A 49 -21.40 12.19 14.62
CA PHE A 49 -22.61 11.66 13.96
C PHE A 49 -23.17 10.34 14.53
N PHE A 50 -22.31 9.35 14.83
CA PHE A 50 -22.76 8.04 15.34
C PHE A 50 -22.41 7.90 16.82
N GLN A 51 -23.36 7.43 17.64
CA GLN A 51 -23.15 7.20 19.08
C GLN A 51 -23.58 5.78 19.46
N GLY A 52 -22.96 5.21 20.49
CA GLY A 52 -23.30 3.90 21.05
C GLY A 52 -22.69 2.70 20.31
N GLU A 53 -23.33 1.53 20.43
CA GLU A 53 -22.79 0.25 19.95
C GLU A 53 -22.66 0.15 18.43
N SER A 54 -23.52 0.83 17.66
CA SER A 54 -23.45 0.84 16.19
C SER A 54 -22.12 1.37 15.68
N ARG A 55 -21.55 2.38 16.36
CA ARG A 55 -20.24 2.94 16.06
C ARG A 55 -19.12 1.91 16.20
N TYR A 56 -19.17 1.11 17.27
CA TYR A 56 -18.20 0.05 17.53
C TYR A 56 -18.14 -0.94 16.38
N TRP A 57 -19.30 -1.47 15.98
CA TRP A 57 -19.39 -2.46 14.91
C TRP A 57 -18.94 -1.92 13.55
N ILE A 58 -19.28 -0.66 13.23
CA ILE A 58 -18.85 -0.01 11.98
C ILE A 58 -17.33 0.17 11.96
N LEU A 59 -16.74 0.69 13.04
CA LEU A 59 -15.28 0.84 13.17
C LEU A 59 -14.55 -0.49 13.05
N LEU A 60 -15.09 -1.53 13.69
CA LEU A 60 -14.51 -2.86 13.69
C LEU A 60 -14.56 -3.48 12.28
N LEU A 61 -15.71 -3.43 11.62
CA LEU A 61 -15.88 -3.95 10.26
C LEU A 61 -14.95 -3.22 9.27
N LEU A 62 -14.98 -1.89 9.27
CA LEU A 62 -14.13 -1.09 8.37
C LEU A 62 -12.65 -1.27 8.68
N GLY A 63 -12.29 -1.38 9.96
CA GLY A 63 -10.93 -1.67 10.41
C GLY A 63 -10.40 -3.00 9.87
N TYR A 64 -11.21 -4.06 9.90
CA TYR A 64 -10.84 -5.34 9.30
C TYR A 64 -10.70 -5.26 7.77
N VAL A 65 -11.60 -4.54 7.09
CA VAL A 65 -11.48 -4.33 5.63
C VAL A 65 -10.19 -3.59 5.29
N LEU A 66 -9.86 -2.52 6.01
CA LEU A 66 -8.60 -1.78 5.85
C LEU A 66 -7.38 -2.66 6.16
N GLY A 67 -7.46 -3.52 7.18
CA GLY A 67 -6.42 -4.49 7.52
C GLY A 67 -6.16 -5.48 6.38
N CYS A 68 -7.22 -6.05 5.80
CA CYS A 68 -7.11 -6.93 4.63
C CYS A 68 -6.47 -6.22 3.43
N LEU A 69 -6.90 -4.98 3.13
CA LEU A 69 -6.32 -4.17 2.06
C LEU A 69 -4.84 -3.82 2.30
N ALA A 70 -4.45 -3.59 3.56
CA ALA A 70 -3.05 -3.35 3.92
C ALA A 70 -2.20 -4.60 3.65
N LEU A 71 -2.69 -5.79 4.03
CA LEU A 71 -1.97 -7.05 3.77
C LEU A 71 -1.82 -7.31 2.26
N THR A 72 -2.88 -7.12 1.46
CA THR A 72 -2.79 -7.32 0.01
C THR A 72 -1.83 -6.32 -0.64
N CYS A 73 -1.87 -5.05 -0.21
CA CYS A 73 -0.94 -4.02 -0.67
C CYS A 73 0.52 -4.37 -0.37
N ILE A 74 0.82 -4.86 0.84
CA ILE A 74 2.18 -5.29 1.22
C ILE A 74 2.66 -6.45 0.34
N VAL A 75 1.79 -7.43 0.07
CA VAL A 75 2.13 -8.59 -0.78
C VAL A 75 2.40 -8.15 -2.23
N HIS A 76 1.54 -7.31 -2.81
CA HIS A 76 1.74 -6.79 -4.17
C HIS A 76 3.03 -5.96 -4.27
N LEU A 77 3.31 -5.13 -3.27
CA LEU A 77 4.53 -4.32 -3.21
C LEU A 77 5.79 -5.20 -3.07
N TYR A 78 5.72 -6.27 -2.26
CA TYR A 78 6.82 -7.23 -2.11
C TYR A 78 7.13 -7.95 -3.44
N TRP A 79 6.09 -8.37 -4.18
CA TRP A 79 6.26 -8.99 -5.49
C TRP A 79 6.85 -8.02 -6.52
N LEU A 80 6.36 -6.78 -6.57
CA LEU A 80 6.90 -5.74 -7.44
C LEU A 80 8.38 -5.50 -7.15
N LEU A 81 8.73 -5.31 -5.88
CA LEU A 81 10.10 -5.10 -5.44
C LEU A 81 11.00 -6.30 -5.72
N SER A 82 10.48 -7.52 -5.59
CA SER A 82 11.25 -8.72 -5.90
C SER A 82 11.52 -8.89 -7.40
N ARG A 83 10.69 -8.32 -8.29
CA ARG A 83 10.95 -8.30 -9.73
C ARG A 83 11.97 -7.23 -10.08
N ILE A 84 11.87 -6.04 -9.48
CA ILE A 84 12.86 -4.97 -9.63
C ILE A 84 14.26 -5.46 -9.21
N GLY A 85 14.38 -6.15 -8.08
CA GLY A 85 15.66 -6.74 -7.65
C GLY A 85 16.21 -7.87 -8.53
N LYS A 86 15.45 -8.35 -9.52
CA LYS A 86 15.93 -9.28 -10.55
C LYS A 86 16.29 -8.57 -11.86
N ASN A 87 16.44 -7.23 -11.83
CA ASN A 87 16.62 -6.36 -13.01
C ASN A 87 15.50 -6.46 -14.05
N GLN A 88 14.32 -6.96 -13.65
CA GLN A 88 13.15 -7.11 -14.50
C GLN A 88 12.26 -5.87 -14.37
N VAL A 89 12.79 -4.69 -14.68
CA VAL A 89 12.12 -3.40 -14.44
C VAL A 89 11.08 -3.08 -15.53
N PHE A 90 11.40 -3.35 -16.79
CA PHE A 90 10.60 -3.01 -17.97
C PHE A 90 9.67 -4.13 -18.44
N ILE A 91 8.95 -4.77 -17.53
CA ILE A 91 7.94 -5.78 -17.89
C ILE A 91 6.56 -5.16 -17.74
N ARG A 92 5.69 -5.32 -18.75
CA ARG A 92 4.27 -4.88 -18.70
C ARG A 92 3.53 -5.36 -17.44
N GLN A 93 3.92 -6.53 -16.91
CA GLN A 93 3.41 -7.08 -15.65
C GLN A 93 3.65 -6.16 -14.44
N ASN A 94 4.79 -5.46 -14.37
CA ASN A 94 5.07 -4.53 -13.27
C ASN A 94 4.10 -3.34 -13.29
N VAL A 95 3.77 -2.82 -14.48
CA VAL A 95 2.76 -1.77 -14.66
C VAL A 95 1.38 -2.25 -14.21
N GLN A 96 1.05 -3.52 -14.40
CA GLN A 96 -0.17 -4.13 -13.87
C GLN A 96 -0.16 -4.24 -12.34
N TYR A 97 0.94 -4.64 -11.71
CA TYR A 97 1.05 -4.61 -10.24
C TYR A 97 0.93 -3.20 -9.67
N MET A 98 1.55 -2.21 -10.33
CA MET A 98 1.34 -0.80 -9.99
C MET A 98 -0.13 -0.38 -10.19
N ARG A 99 -0.86 -1.03 -11.12
CA ARG A 99 -2.31 -0.90 -11.29
C ARG A 99 -3.08 -1.36 -10.08
N TYR A 100 -2.85 -2.56 -9.63
CA TYR A 100 -3.50 -3.09 -8.44
C TYR A 100 -3.20 -2.22 -7.21
N LEU A 101 -1.93 -1.87 -6.98
CA LEU A 101 -1.52 -1.01 -5.85
C LEU A 101 -2.27 0.33 -5.84
N GLY A 102 -2.39 1.00 -6.98
CA GLY A 102 -3.11 2.29 -7.03
C GLY A 102 -4.62 2.14 -6.83
N TRP A 103 -5.21 0.99 -7.16
CA TRP A 103 -6.62 0.71 -6.82
C TRP A 103 -6.76 0.41 -5.32
N GLU A 104 -5.87 -0.38 -4.73
CA GLU A 104 -5.89 -0.70 -3.30
C GLU A 104 -5.76 0.56 -2.43
N VAL A 105 -4.76 1.40 -2.70
CA VAL A 105 -4.57 2.66 -1.97
C VAL A 105 -5.73 3.64 -2.21
N GLY A 106 -6.32 3.62 -3.41
CA GLY A 106 -7.50 4.41 -3.72
C GLY A 106 -8.75 3.96 -2.94
N MET A 107 -8.94 2.64 -2.79
CA MET A 107 -10.02 2.08 -1.97
C MET A 107 -9.84 2.43 -0.49
N VAL A 108 -8.59 2.36 0.02
CA VAL A 108 -8.26 2.81 1.38
C VAL A 108 -8.59 4.30 1.55
N ALA A 109 -8.20 5.16 0.60
CA ALA A 109 -8.53 6.58 0.66
C ALA A 109 -10.05 6.83 0.73
N LEU A 110 -10.83 6.09 -0.07
CA LEU A 110 -12.28 6.21 -0.09
C LEU A 110 -12.90 5.78 1.24
N ILE A 111 -12.48 4.63 1.78
CA ILE A 111 -12.96 4.11 3.07
C ILE A 111 -12.60 5.09 4.19
N SER A 112 -11.35 5.54 4.26
CA SER A 112 -10.89 6.51 5.27
C SER A 112 -11.63 7.84 5.16
N PHE A 113 -11.99 8.28 3.95
CA PHE A 113 -12.77 9.51 3.76
C PHE A 113 -14.18 9.39 4.36
N PHE A 114 -14.89 8.31 4.04
CA PHE A 114 -16.21 8.05 4.62
C PHE A 114 -16.15 7.90 6.14
N MET A 115 -15.16 7.16 6.64
CA MET A 115 -14.92 6.97 8.07
C MET A 115 -14.58 8.29 8.79
N GLY A 116 -13.85 9.17 8.11
CA GLY A 116 -13.49 10.50 8.60
C GLY A 116 -14.68 11.44 8.73
N LEU A 117 -15.60 11.41 7.75
CA LEU A 117 -16.82 12.22 7.78
C LEU A 117 -17.82 11.72 8.83
N THR A 118 -17.89 10.41 9.05
CA THR A 118 -18.98 9.80 9.84
C THR A 118 -18.57 9.45 11.27
N VAL A 119 -17.38 8.88 11.47
CA VAL A 119 -17.03 8.22 12.73
C VAL A 119 -15.83 8.83 13.45
N TYR A 120 -14.73 9.12 12.74
CA TYR A 120 -13.48 9.55 13.39
C TYR A 120 -12.74 10.58 12.54
N MET A 121 -12.91 11.87 12.86
CA MET A 121 -12.36 12.99 12.09
C MET A 121 -10.87 12.85 11.68
N PRO A 122 -9.95 12.34 12.52
CA PRO A 122 -8.54 12.15 12.11
C PRO A 122 -8.34 11.23 10.90
N MET A 123 -9.30 10.36 10.56
CA MET A 123 -9.24 9.56 9.33
C MET A 123 -9.29 10.40 8.05
N LEU A 124 -9.79 11.64 8.10
CA LEU A 124 -9.72 12.54 6.96
C LEU A 124 -8.27 12.88 6.57
N LEU A 125 -7.37 13.01 7.54
CA LEU A 125 -5.94 13.22 7.25
C LEU A 125 -5.35 12.01 6.52
N VAL A 126 -5.67 10.80 6.98
CA VAL A 126 -5.26 9.55 6.32
C VAL A 126 -5.82 9.48 4.90
N ALA A 127 -7.09 9.84 4.71
CA ALA A 127 -7.73 9.87 3.39
C ALA A 127 -7.00 10.82 2.42
N VAL A 128 -6.63 12.02 2.89
CA VAL A 128 -5.86 12.98 2.09
C VAL A 128 -4.48 12.41 1.73
N SER A 129 -3.76 11.82 2.69
CA SER A 129 -2.46 11.18 2.44
C SER A 129 -2.56 10.04 1.42
N CYS A 130 -3.55 9.15 1.56
CA CYS A 130 -3.77 8.05 0.63
C CYS A 130 -4.22 8.53 -0.76
N CYS A 131 -4.98 9.64 -0.84
CA CYS A 131 -5.35 10.25 -2.11
C CYS A 131 -4.11 10.74 -2.87
N ILE A 132 -3.21 11.45 -2.18
CA ILE A 132 -1.93 11.90 -2.76
C ILE A 132 -1.10 10.70 -3.22
N LEU A 133 -0.96 9.66 -2.39
CA LEU A 133 -0.24 8.44 -2.77
C LEU A 133 -0.86 7.75 -3.99
N THR A 134 -2.19 7.72 -4.08
CA THR A 134 -2.91 7.17 -5.24
C THR A 134 -2.57 7.94 -6.52
N LEU A 135 -2.53 9.27 -6.46
CA LEU A 135 -2.13 10.11 -7.58
C LEU A 135 -0.68 9.86 -7.98
N ILE A 136 0.24 9.79 -7.01
CA ILE A 136 1.66 9.48 -7.27
C ILE A 136 1.79 8.12 -7.97
N ILE A 137 1.13 7.07 -7.47
CA ILE A 137 1.18 5.74 -8.08
C ILE A 137 0.65 5.77 -9.52
N ARG A 138 -0.40 6.55 -9.80
CA ARG A 138 -0.93 6.73 -11.16
C ARG A 138 0.07 7.41 -12.09
N VAL A 139 0.72 8.48 -11.63
CA VAL A 139 1.74 9.20 -12.41
C VAL A 139 2.92 8.29 -12.72
N ILE A 140 3.46 7.60 -11.72
CA ILE A 140 4.61 6.69 -11.92
C ILE A 140 4.21 5.56 -12.88
N ARG A 141 3.03 4.97 -12.72
CA ARG A 141 2.57 3.92 -13.65
C ARG A 141 2.47 4.42 -15.09
N ASN A 142 1.97 5.63 -15.30
CA ASN A 142 1.87 6.21 -16.64
C ASN A 142 3.26 6.45 -17.25
N ALA A 143 4.20 6.99 -16.46
CA ALA A 143 5.59 7.18 -16.89
C ALA A 143 6.28 5.84 -17.24
N PHE A 144 6.11 4.81 -16.40
CA PHE A 144 6.63 3.47 -16.69
C PHE A 144 5.98 2.85 -17.93
N GLY A 145 4.67 3.03 -18.12
CA GLY A 145 3.98 2.58 -19.32
C GLY A 145 4.57 3.22 -20.57
N LYS A 146 4.85 4.53 -20.54
CA LYS A 146 5.48 5.23 -21.67
C LYS A 146 6.92 4.80 -21.90
N ALA A 147 7.69 4.56 -20.83
CA ALA A 147 9.06 4.08 -20.93
C ALA A 147 9.15 2.70 -21.61
N ILE A 148 8.22 1.79 -21.29
CA ILE A 148 8.14 0.47 -21.93
C ILE A 148 7.79 0.61 -23.43
N GLU A 149 6.84 1.47 -23.78
CA GLU A 149 6.48 1.73 -25.18
C GLU A 149 7.67 2.26 -26.00
N LEU A 150 8.42 3.22 -25.44
CA LEU A 150 9.62 3.76 -26.09
C LEU A 150 10.73 2.72 -26.24
N GLN A 151 10.89 1.83 -25.26
CA GLN A 151 11.86 0.74 -25.36
C GLN A 151 11.48 -0.25 -26.46
N GLU A 152 10.20 -0.61 -26.55
CA GLU A 152 9.70 -1.48 -27.61
C GLU A 152 9.94 -0.85 -29.00
N GLU A 153 9.66 0.44 -29.19
CA GLU A 153 9.90 1.15 -30.47
C GLU A 153 11.37 1.09 -30.92
N VAL A 154 12.31 1.26 -29.98
CA VAL A 154 13.74 1.15 -30.27
C VAL A 154 14.12 -0.28 -30.67
N ASP A 155 13.61 -1.30 -29.98
CA ASP A 155 13.88 -2.70 -30.29
C ASP A 155 13.35 -3.12 -31.67
N TYR A 156 12.30 -2.47 -32.20
CA TYR A 156 11.76 -2.73 -33.54
C TYR A 156 12.49 -2.00 -34.69
N THR A 157 13.36 -1.03 -34.38
CA THR A 157 14.07 -0.24 -35.40
C THR A 157 15.49 -0.76 -35.67
N ILE A 158 15.97 -1.72 -34.87
CA ILE A 158 17.28 -2.39 -35.05
C ILE A 158 17.15 -3.65 -35.91
#